data_AF-A0A3E5I2Z4-F1
#
_entry.id   AF-A0A3E5I2Z4-F1
#
_cell.length_a   1.000
_cell.length_b   1.000
_cell.length_c   1.000
_cell.angle_alpha   90.00
_cell.angle_beta   90.00
_cell.angle_gamma   90.00
#
_symmetry.space_group_name_H-M   'P 1'
#
loop_
_entity.id
_entity.type
_entity.pdbx_description
1 polymer ?
#
loop_
_entity_poly.entity_id
_entity_poly.type
_entity_poly.pdbx_seq_one_letter_code
_entity_poly.pdbx_strand_id
1 'polypeptide(L)'
;MDIIRKIQYLLFCLLAIGFVACDDDDNNSTETGHEGILTQLAEEVDATAQQLWSSSPLIVNTGRTTTLTKIQGYADKCKDDYFVSYLNGFDQASTSMEKCDPIIYFYRSAFDRVMDGIKNSKVENGTAAIWLLYNMGYVVKTPSGCFAIDISHRWAKELAPYIDFLCVTHKHSDHYSNDLIQAMFDLGKPVLSNYLKDTTYPYTAKGDKDYEIGKFKIKTCITDHNNAGLSNFVTVFSIDCGEDTGNFVFMHVGDSNYKPEQYTNLASHVNVLIPRYAPNALTENNILGSGAGQVEPDYVLLSHILELAHAGVDESRWSLDMALERASKINCEQTYVPMWGEKLVWKNNKLN
;
A
#
# COMPACT_ATOMS: atom_id res chain seq x y z
N MET A 1 -2.68 2.22 -37.05
CA MET A 1 -2.77 0.91 -36.37
C MET A 1 -3.46 1.00 -35.01
N ASP A 2 -3.48 2.17 -34.35
CA ASP A 2 -4.11 2.36 -33.03
C ASP A 2 -5.64 2.52 -33.01
N ILE A 3 -6.24 3.01 -34.10
CA ILE A 3 -7.70 3.22 -34.17
C ILE A 3 -8.45 1.88 -34.31
N ILE A 4 -7.87 0.92 -35.05
CA ILE A 4 -8.46 -0.40 -35.29
C ILE A 4 -8.44 -1.26 -34.01
N ARG A 5 -7.39 -1.10 -33.18
CA ARG A 5 -7.28 -1.78 -31.87
C ARG A 5 -8.29 -1.25 -30.85
N LYS A 6 -8.54 0.06 -30.79
CA LYS A 6 -9.58 0.65 -29.90
C LYS A 6 -10.99 0.20 -30.29
N ILE A 7 -11.27 0.01 -31.58
CA ILE A 7 -12.57 -0.49 -32.07
C ILE A 7 -12.77 -1.97 -31.71
N GLN A 8 -11.71 -2.78 -31.70
CA GLN A 8 -11.80 -4.20 -31.28
C GLN A 8 -12.11 -4.36 -29.79
N TYR A 9 -11.58 -3.50 -28.90
CA TYR A 9 -11.92 -3.53 -27.48
C TYR A 9 -13.33 -3.01 -27.19
N LEU A 10 -13.79 -1.99 -27.94
CA LEU A 10 -15.17 -1.53 -27.85
C LEU A 10 -16.16 -2.63 -28.32
N LEU A 11 -15.80 -3.41 -29.35
CA LEU A 11 -16.59 -4.54 -29.81
C LEU A 11 -16.62 -5.70 -28.81
N PHE A 12 -15.52 -5.98 -28.09
CA PHE A 12 -15.50 -6.99 -27.03
C PHE A 12 -16.37 -6.60 -25.83
N CYS A 13 -16.39 -5.31 -25.46
CA CYS A 13 -17.30 -4.80 -24.43
C CYS A 13 -18.75 -4.76 -24.90
N LEU A 14 -19.03 -4.48 -26.17
CA LEU A 14 -20.39 -4.53 -26.74
C LEU A 14 -20.90 -5.97 -26.92
N LEU A 15 -20.03 -6.94 -27.19
CA LEU A 15 -20.39 -8.36 -27.23
C LEU A 15 -20.75 -8.92 -25.84
N ALA A 16 -20.22 -8.33 -24.77
CA ALA A 16 -20.63 -8.63 -23.40
C ALA A 16 -21.96 -7.96 -22.97
N ILE A 17 -22.43 -6.94 -23.71
CA ILE A 17 -23.65 -6.17 -23.40
C ILE A 17 -24.80 -6.50 -24.40
N GLY A 18 -24.50 -7.17 -25.51
CA GLY A 18 -25.40 -7.40 -26.64
C GLY A 18 -26.36 -8.59 -26.57
N PHE A 19 -26.63 -9.17 -25.40
CA PHE A 19 -27.67 -10.21 -25.24
C PHE A 19 -28.85 -9.80 -24.34
N VAL A 20 -28.96 -8.52 -23.99
CA VAL A 20 -30.13 -7.98 -23.26
C VAL A 20 -30.90 -7.04 -24.18
N ALA A 21 -31.67 -7.61 -25.10
CA ALA A 21 -32.99 -7.12 -25.52
C ALA A 21 -33.52 -7.92 -26.74
N CYS A 22 -34.71 -8.50 -26.54
CA CYS A 22 -35.62 -9.13 -27.50
C CYS A 22 -35.29 -10.56 -27.95
N ASP A 23 -35.76 -11.55 -27.20
CA ASP A 23 -36.87 -12.39 -27.68
C ASP A 23 -37.62 -13.01 -26.49
N ASP A 24 -38.93 -12.78 -26.44
CA ASP A 24 -39.86 -13.58 -25.65
C ASP A 24 -39.96 -14.95 -26.35
N ASP A 25 -39.36 -16.00 -25.79
CA ASP A 25 -39.90 -17.36 -25.83
C ASP A 25 -38.98 -18.34 -25.06
N ASP A 26 -39.61 -19.04 -24.11
CA ASP A 26 -39.19 -20.20 -23.33
C ASP A 26 -37.86 -20.90 -23.73
N ASN A 27 -36.82 -20.77 -22.89
CA ASN A 27 -35.98 -21.92 -22.50
C ASN A 27 -35.04 -21.60 -21.32
N ASN A 28 -35.45 -22.09 -20.16
CA ASN A 28 -34.70 -22.19 -18.91
C ASN A 28 -33.45 -23.09 -19.09
N SER A 29 -32.28 -22.55 -19.47
CA SER A 29 -30.98 -23.28 -19.35
C SER A 29 -29.68 -22.44 -19.47
N THR A 30 -29.70 -21.12 -19.58
CA THR A 30 -28.46 -20.32 -19.80
C THR A 30 -28.12 -19.30 -18.70
N GLU A 31 -29.03 -19.01 -17.76
CA GLU A 31 -28.74 -18.09 -16.64
C GLU A 31 -27.73 -18.67 -15.62
N THR A 32 -27.43 -19.97 -15.67
CA THR A 32 -26.40 -20.61 -14.83
C THR A 32 -24.96 -20.42 -15.33
N GLY A 33 -24.74 -19.71 -16.44
CA GLY A 33 -23.42 -19.64 -17.11
C GLY A 33 -22.48 -18.56 -16.56
N HIS A 34 -22.84 -17.29 -16.68
CA HIS A 34 -21.92 -16.18 -16.38
C HIS A 34 -21.91 -15.78 -14.90
N GLU A 35 -23.08 -15.61 -14.29
CA GLU A 35 -23.19 -15.27 -12.86
C GLU A 35 -22.61 -16.37 -11.96
N GLY A 36 -22.77 -17.64 -12.36
CA GLY A 36 -22.14 -18.77 -11.67
C GLY A 36 -20.61 -18.70 -11.69
N ILE A 37 -20.01 -18.33 -12.83
CA ILE A 37 -18.54 -18.16 -12.95
C ILE A 37 -18.05 -17.01 -12.06
N LEU A 38 -18.74 -15.86 -12.07
CA LEU A 38 -18.37 -14.72 -11.24
C LEU A 38 -18.49 -15.04 -9.74
N THR A 39 -19.54 -15.78 -9.36
CA THR A 39 -19.73 -16.25 -7.98
C THR A 39 -18.58 -17.17 -7.56
N GLN A 40 -18.22 -18.14 -8.41
CA GLN A 40 -17.11 -19.06 -8.14
C GLN A 40 -15.76 -18.33 -8.01
N LEU A 41 -15.52 -17.32 -8.85
CA LEU A 41 -14.32 -16.49 -8.78
C LEU A 41 -14.26 -15.70 -7.47
N ALA A 42 -15.37 -15.07 -7.06
CA ALA A 42 -15.46 -14.36 -5.80
C ALA A 42 -15.21 -15.28 -4.61
N GLU A 43 -15.86 -16.46 -4.56
CA GLU A 43 -15.65 -17.47 -3.51
C GLU A 43 -14.19 -17.92 -3.42
N GLU A 44 -13.52 -18.11 -4.57
CA GLU A 44 -12.13 -18.52 -4.61
C GLU A 44 -11.19 -17.43 -4.06
N VAL A 45 -11.41 -16.17 -4.47
CA VAL A 45 -10.60 -15.03 -4.02
C VAL A 45 -10.84 -14.75 -2.54
N ASP A 46 -12.08 -14.80 -2.08
CA ASP A 46 -12.44 -14.63 -0.67
C ASP A 46 -11.81 -15.71 0.21
N ALA A 47 -11.84 -16.98 -0.22
CA ALA A 47 -11.17 -18.05 0.50
C ALA A 47 -9.65 -17.83 0.58
N THR A 48 -9.05 -17.33 -0.50
CA THR A 48 -7.61 -17.00 -0.55
C THR A 48 -7.27 -15.84 0.39
N ALA A 49 -8.10 -14.79 0.38
CA ALA A 49 -7.95 -13.64 1.26
C ALA A 49 -8.14 -14.01 2.73
N GLN A 50 -9.15 -14.81 3.05
CA GLN A 50 -9.38 -15.31 4.39
C GLN A 50 -8.21 -16.18 4.88
N GLN A 51 -7.64 -17.03 4.02
CA GLN A 51 -6.46 -17.83 4.36
C GLN A 51 -5.25 -16.93 4.68
N LEU A 52 -5.00 -15.90 3.85
CA LEU A 52 -3.95 -14.92 4.11
C LEU A 52 -4.17 -14.21 5.45
N TRP A 53 -5.35 -13.62 5.63
CA TRP A 53 -5.66 -12.76 6.76
C TRP A 53 -5.90 -13.50 8.08
N SER A 54 -6.04 -14.83 8.02
CA SER A 54 -6.02 -15.72 9.19
C SER A 54 -4.60 -16.20 9.53
N SER A 55 -3.64 -15.94 8.64
CA SER A 55 -2.21 -16.14 8.90
C SER A 55 -1.57 -14.87 9.49
N SER A 56 -0.28 -14.92 9.80
CA SER A 56 0.49 -13.74 10.20
C SER A 56 1.72 -13.59 9.29
N PRO A 57 2.05 -12.37 8.83
CA PRO A 57 3.29 -12.10 8.12
C PRO A 57 4.54 -12.42 8.93
N LEU A 58 4.42 -12.49 10.26
CA LEU A 58 5.51 -12.82 11.17
C LEU A 58 5.85 -14.33 11.17
N ILE A 59 5.05 -15.15 10.49
CA ILE A 59 5.22 -16.60 10.42
C ILE A 59 5.31 -17.03 8.95
N VAL A 60 6.54 -17.20 8.46
CA VAL A 60 6.80 -17.74 7.12
C VAL A 60 6.76 -19.27 7.18
N ASN A 61 5.64 -19.85 6.78
CA ASN A 61 5.44 -21.30 6.70
C ASN A 61 4.84 -21.70 5.34
N THR A 62 4.79 -23.01 5.06
CA THR A 62 4.28 -23.54 3.80
C THR A 62 2.86 -23.06 3.47
N GLY A 63 1.98 -22.98 4.48
CA GLY A 63 0.60 -22.52 4.29
C GLY A 63 0.55 -21.08 3.78
N ARG A 64 1.31 -20.18 4.42
CA ARG A 64 1.43 -18.78 4.00
C ARG A 64 2.07 -18.67 2.61
N THR A 65 3.18 -19.35 2.37
CA THR A 65 3.87 -19.26 1.06
C THR A 65 2.98 -19.76 -0.06
N THR A 66 2.21 -20.84 0.15
CA THR A 66 1.20 -21.30 -0.83
C THR A 66 0.13 -20.24 -1.12
N THR A 67 -0.36 -19.53 -0.09
CA THR A 67 -1.31 -18.43 -0.29
C THR A 67 -0.69 -17.28 -1.08
N LEU A 68 0.53 -16.88 -0.76
CA LEU A 68 1.26 -15.83 -1.48
C LEU A 68 1.50 -16.23 -2.94
N THR A 69 1.91 -17.47 -3.22
CA THR A 69 2.04 -17.98 -4.59
C THR A 69 0.72 -17.90 -5.37
N LYS A 70 -0.41 -18.18 -4.71
CA LYS A 70 -1.73 -18.07 -5.34
C LYS A 70 -2.07 -16.61 -5.71
N ILE A 71 -1.79 -15.68 -4.80
CA ILE A 71 -1.98 -14.24 -5.04
C ILE A 71 -1.05 -13.74 -6.16
N GLN A 72 0.22 -14.18 -6.16
CA GLN A 72 1.16 -13.92 -7.26
C GLN A 72 0.56 -14.40 -8.60
N GLY A 73 0.00 -15.61 -8.64
CA GLY A 73 -0.64 -16.15 -9.85
C GLY A 73 -1.89 -15.40 -10.31
N TYR A 74 -2.60 -14.69 -9.42
CA TYR A 74 -3.63 -13.73 -9.80
C TYR A 74 -3.01 -12.48 -10.43
N ALA A 75 -1.99 -11.93 -9.78
CA ALA A 75 -1.28 -10.74 -10.24
C ALA A 75 -0.65 -10.96 -11.62
N ASP A 76 0.03 -12.08 -11.87
CA ASP A 76 0.70 -12.39 -13.14
C ASP A 76 -0.24 -12.40 -14.35
N LYS A 77 -1.55 -12.59 -14.14
CA LYS A 77 -2.58 -12.55 -15.18
C LYS A 77 -3.10 -11.13 -15.46
N CYS A 78 -2.84 -10.20 -14.55
CA CYS A 78 -3.26 -8.81 -14.66
C CYS A 78 -2.13 -7.96 -15.24
N LYS A 79 -2.39 -7.42 -16.43
CA LYS A 79 -1.46 -6.50 -17.10
C LYS A 79 -1.48 -5.13 -16.44
N ASP A 80 -0.35 -4.45 -16.49
CA ASP A 80 -0.19 -3.09 -16.00
C ASP A 80 -1.16 -2.10 -16.66
N ASP A 81 -1.26 -2.14 -17.99
CA ASP A 81 -2.15 -1.25 -18.74
C ASP A 81 -3.63 -1.48 -18.41
N TYR A 82 -4.01 -2.72 -18.11
CA TYR A 82 -5.33 -3.10 -17.63
C TYR A 82 -5.58 -2.55 -16.22
N PHE A 83 -4.63 -2.70 -15.28
CA PHE A 83 -4.76 -2.14 -13.93
C PHE A 83 -4.79 -0.60 -13.93
N VAL A 84 -3.94 0.05 -14.73
CA VAL A 84 -3.94 1.51 -14.91
C VAL A 84 -5.30 1.98 -15.50
N SER A 85 -5.89 1.20 -16.41
CA SER A 85 -7.23 1.47 -16.93
C SER A 85 -8.31 1.32 -15.84
N TYR A 86 -8.18 0.34 -14.96
CA TYR A 86 -9.06 0.19 -13.79
C TYR A 86 -8.98 1.41 -12.86
N LEU A 87 -7.78 1.88 -12.53
CA LEU A 87 -7.59 3.03 -11.64
C LEU A 87 -8.20 4.31 -12.21
N ASN A 88 -8.05 4.55 -13.51
CA ASN A 88 -8.50 5.77 -14.17
C ASN A 88 -9.89 5.66 -14.84
N GLY A 89 -10.49 4.47 -14.83
CA GLY A 89 -11.73 4.16 -15.53
C GLY A 89 -12.97 4.79 -14.91
N PHE A 90 -14.06 4.83 -15.68
CA PHE A 90 -15.38 5.20 -15.19
C PHE A 90 -15.93 4.16 -14.21
N ASP A 91 -16.69 4.59 -13.20
CA ASP A 91 -17.14 3.74 -12.09
C ASP A 91 -17.80 2.44 -12.53
N GLN A 92 -18.68 2.48 -13.53
CA GLN A 92 -19.35 1.26 -14.00
C GLN A 92 -18.37 0.24 -14.58
N ALA A 93 -17.40 0.67 -15.39
CA ALA A 93 -16.42 -0.23 -16.00
C ALA A 93 -15.48 -0.79 -14.93
N SER A 94 -14.95 0.07 -14.05
CA SER A 94 -14.04 -0.34 -12.98
C SER A 94 -14.73 -1.27 -11.96
N THR A 95 -15.99 -1.01 -11.61
CA THR A 95 -16.78 -1.90 -10.72
C THR A 95 -16.99 -3.28 -11.35
N SER A 96 -17.14 -3.36 -12.67
CA SER A 96 -17.20 -4.67 -13.36
C SER A 96 -15.85 -5.39 -13.32
N MET A 97 -14.73 -4.67 -13.45
CA MET A 97 -13.39 -5.27 -13.33
C MET A 97 -13.15 -5.84 -11.93
N GLU A 98 -13.62 -5.16 -10.88
CA GLU A 98 -13.57 -5.65 -9.49
C GLU A 98 -14.30 -6.99 -9.30
N LYS A 99 -15.29 -7.31 -10.15
CA LYS A 99 -16.06 -8.56 -10.07
C LYS A 99 -15.49 -9.69 -10.93
N CYS A 100 -14.72 -9.34 -11.96
CA CYS A 100 -14.33 -10.28 -13.01
C CYS A 100 -12.85 -10.64 -13.00
N ASP A 101 -11.99 -9.83 -12.36
CA ASP A 101 -10.55 -10.08 -12.30
C ASP A 101 -10.13 -10.46 -10.86
N PRO A 102 -9.48 -11.62 -10.64
CA PRO A 102 -9.16 -12.08 -9.30
C PRO A 102 -8.26 -11.14 -8.48
N ILE A 103 -7.26 -10.49 -9.10
CA ILE A 103 -6.37 -9.61 -8.34
C ILE A 103 -7.00 -8.24 -8.09
N ILE A 104 -7.84 -7.74 -8.99
CA ILE A 104 -8.59 -6.49 -8.76
C ILE A 104 -9.66 -6.71 -7.67
N TYR A 105 -10.33 -7.87 -7.68
CA TYR A 105 -11.22 -8.28 -6.58
C TYR A 105 -10.44 -8.30 -5.26
N PHE A 106 -9.29 -9.00 -5.21
CA PHE A 106 -8.46 -9.08 -4.00
C PHE A 106 -7.99 -7.70 -3.51
N TYR A 107 -7.55 -6.84 -4.43
CA TYR A 107 -7.18 -5.44 -4.18
C TYR A 107 -8.34 -4.65 -3.54
N ARG A 108 -9.55 -4.77 -4.08
CA ARG A 108 -10.75 -4.15 -3.51
C ARG A 108 -11.10 -4.72 -2.13
N SER A 109 -11.06 -6.04 -1.96
CA SER A 109 -11.36 -6.70 -0.69
C SER A 109 -10.35 -6.34 0.40
N ALA A 110 -9.08 -6.15 0.05
CA ALA A 110 -8.07 -5.63 0.97
C ALA A 110 -8.43 -4.23 1.48
N PHE A 111 -8.87 -3.33 0.60
CA PHE A 111 -9.37 -2.01 1.02
C PHE A 111 -10.57 -2.10 1.96
N ASP A 112 -11.56 -2.92 1.61
CA ASP A 112 -12.76 -3.10 2.44
C ASP A 112 -12.39 -3.60 3.84
N ARG A 113 -11.48 -4.57 3.93
CA ARG A 113 -10.97 -5.07 5.20
C ARG A 113 -10.25 -3.99 6.01
N VAL A 114 -9.36 -3.20 5.38
CA VAL A 114 -8.65 -2.12 6.08
C VAL A 114 -9.64 -1.07 6.57
N MET A 115 -10.58 -0.67 5.73
CA MET A 115 -11.62 0.30 6.05
C MET A 115 -12.51 -0.17 7.22
N ASP A 116 -12.95 -1.44 7.19
CA ASP A 116 -13.68 -2.06 8.30
C ASP A 116 -12.85 -2.04 9.59
N GLY A 117 -11.58 -2.44 9.50
CA GLY A 117 -10.63 -2.40 10.60
C GLY A 117 -10.50 -1.01 11.22
N ILE A 118 -10.39 0.03 10.39
CA ILE A 118 -10.28 1.43 10.85
C ILE A 118 -11.58 1.88 11.52
N LYS A 119 -12.75 1.60 10.92
CA LYS A 119 -14.06 2.00 11.45
C LYS A 119 -14.37 1.33 12.79
N ASN A 120 -14.09 0.03 12.88
CA ASN A 120 -14.64 -0.82 13.94
C ASN A 120 -13.62 -1.22 15.02
N SER A 121 -12.30 -1.07 14.78
CA SER A 121 -11.32 -1.37 15.82
C SER A 121 -11.25 -0.27 16.87
N LYS A 122 -11.34 -0.66 18.13
CA LYS A 122 -10.85 0.12 19.27
C LYS A 122 -9.40 -0.29 19.56
N VAL A 123 -8.48 0.67 19.59
CA VAL A 123 -7.06 0.41 19.89
C VAL A 123 -6.83 0.67 21.37
N GLU A 124 -6.18 -0.29 22.05
CA GLU A 124 -5.94 -0.25 23.49
C GLU A 124 -4.70 0.59 23.81
N ASN A 125 -4.65 1.22 24.99
CA ASN A 125 -3.42 1.86 25.48
C ASN A 125 -2.26 0.85 25.52
N GLY A 126 -1.08 1.32 25.13
CA GLY A 126 0.12 0.51 24.93
C GLY A 126 0.14 -0.28 23.61
N THR A 127 -0.75 0.03 22.66
CA THR A 127 -0.84 -0.68 21.38
C THR A 127 -0.97 0.25 20.17
N ALA A 128 -0.60 -0.26 19.00
CA ALA A 128 -0.91 0.35 17.70
C ALA A 128 -1.35 -0.74 16.72
N ALA A 129 -2.31 -0.43 15.85
CA ALA A 129 -2.73 -1.29 14.76
C ALA A 129 -2.20 -0.75 13.43
N ILE A 130 -1.58 -1.62 12.63
CA ILE A 130 -0.86 -1.26 11.41
C ILE A 130 -1.45 -2.12 10.28
N TRP A 131 -1.89 -1.48 9.21
CA TRP A 131 -2.41 -2.17 8.03
C TRP A 131 -1.62 -1.80 6.79
N LEU A 132 -1.17 -2.80 6.03
CA LEU A 132 -0.72 -2.60 4.65
C LEU A 132 -1.94 -2.60 3.73
N LEU A 133 -2.14 -1.50 3.00
CA LEU A 133 -3.25 -1.39 2.05
C LEU A 133 -2.87 -1.92 0.67
N TYR A 134 -1.86 -1.33 0.04
CA TYR A 134 -1.42 -1.66 -1.32
C TYR A 134 -0.02 -1.10 -1.55
N ASN A 135 0.83 -1.80 -2.32
CA ASN A 135 2.22 -1.39 -2.62
C ASN A 135 3.06 -1.14 -1.36
N MET A 136 3.14 0.13 -0.91
CA MET A 136 3.69 0.52 0.40
C MET A 136 2.81 1.54 1.14
N GLY A 137 1.54 1.64 0.78
CA GLY A 137 0.58 2.46 1.49
C GLY A 137 0.16 1.81 2.81
N TYR A 138 0.40 2.49 3.93
CA TYR A 138 0.04 2.01 5.26
C TYR A 138 -0.99 2.92 5.93
N VAL A 139 -1.84 2.32 6.76
CA VAL A 139 -2.65 3.03 7.75
C VAL A 139 -2.26 2.55 9.14
N VAL A 140 -2.06 3.49 10.07
CA VAL A 140 -1.71 3.21 11.46
C VAL A 140 -2.74 3.86 12.36
N LYS A 141 -3.34 3.08 13.26
CA LYS A 141 -4.30 3.55 14.25
C LYS A 141 -3.76 3.30 15.65
N THR A 142 -3.84 4.31 16.49
CA THR A 142 -3.46 4.31 17.90
C THR A 142 -4.70 4.61 18.75
N PRO A 143 -4.61 4.58 20.10
CA PRO A 143 -5.72 5.02 20.94
C PRO A 143 -6.06 6.51 20.77
N SER A 144 -5.08 7.32 20.40
CA SER A 144 -5.23 8.78 20.29
C SER A 144 -5.38 9.32 18.87
N GLY A 145 -5.26 8.48 17.84
CA GLY A 145 -5.49 8.93 16.47
C GLY A 145 -5.22 7.89 15.41
N CYS A 146 -5.28 8.30 14.15
CA CYS A 146 -5.13 7.46 12.98
C CYS A 146 -4.42 8.25 11.88
N PHE A 147 -3.42 7.68 11.22
CA PHE A 147 -2.76 8.34 10.10
C PHE A 147 -2.53 7.37 8.95
N ALA A 148 -2.31 7.91 7.77
CA ALA A 148 -1.96 7.14 6.61
C ALA A 148 -0.71 7.68 5.93
N ILE A 149 0.00 6.81 5.24
CA ILE A 149 1.19 7.16 4.44
C ILE A 149 1.13 6.46 3.10
N ASP A 150 1.50 7.18 2.04
CA ASP A 150 1.64 6.70 0.67
C ASP A 150 0.45 5.90 0.12
N ILE A 151 -0.77 6.37 0.39
CA ILE A 151 -2.00 5.70 -0.06
C ILE A 151 -2.23 5.98 -1.55
N SER A 152 -2.01 4.97 -2.38
CA SER A 152 -2.47 4.92 -3.78
C SER A 152 -3.55 3.87 -3.95
N HIS A 153 -4.81 4.30 -3.90
CA HIS A 153 -5.96 3.42 -4.08
C HIS A 153 -7.13 4.11 -4.77
N ARG A 154 -7.88 3.40 -5.62
CA ARG A 154 -9.07 3.96 -6.31
C ARG A 154 -10.08 4.55 -5.32
N TRP A 155 -10.30 3.83 -4.23
CA TRP A 155 -11.24 4.20 -3.17
C TRP A 155 -10.63 5.02 -2.02
N ALA A 156 -9.37 5.45 -2.15
CA ALA A 156 -8.61 6.09 -1.08
C ALA A 156 -9.33 7.28 -0.42
N LYS A 157 -10.12 8.04 -1.18
CA LYS A 157 -10.91 9.18 -0.67
C LYS A 157 -11.75 8.84 0.56
N GLU A 158 -12.28 7.62 0.65
CA GLU A 158 -13.12 7.20 1.78
C GLU A 158 -12.37 7.14 3.12
N LEU A 159 -11.04 7.14 3.12
CA LEU A 159 -10.23 7.17 4.34
C LEU A 159 -10.23 8.56 5.00
N ALA A 160 -10.48 9.63 4.24
CA ALA A 160 -10.33 11.02 4.70
C ALA A 160 -11.09 11.34 6.00
N PRO A 161 -12.32 10.86 6.24
CA PRO A 161 -13.01 11.09 7.51
C PRO A 161 -12.32 10.44 8.72
N TYR A 162 -11.59 9.34 8.51
CA TYR A 162 -11.10 8.45 9.57
C TYR A 162 -9.62 8.60 9.90
N ILE A 163 -8.84 9.27 9.05
CA ILE A 163 -7.42 9.58 9.31
C ILE A 163 -7.29 11.04 9.74
N ASP A 164 -6.41 11.32 10.68
CA ASP A 164 -6.16 12.66 11.24
C ASP A 164 -5.16 13.44 10.39
N PHE A 165 -4.18 12.75 9.79
CA PHE A 165 -3.25 13.33 8.82
C PHE A 165 -2.80 12.29 7.79
N LEU A 166 -2.29 12.79 6.66
CA LEU A 166 -1.73 11.99 5.58
C LEU A 166 -0.28 12.40 5.35
N CYS A 167 0.61 11.41 5.20
CA CYS A 167 1.98 11.61 4.76
C CYS A 167 2.11 11.16 3.29
N VAL A 168 2.72 11.99 2.45
CA VAL A 168 3.03 11.66 1.06
C VAL A 168 4.52 11.87 0.85
N THR A 169 5.25 10.78 0.62
CA THR A 169 6.71 10.81 0.55
C THR A 169 7.20 11.58 -0.67
N HIS A 170 6.60 11.35 -1.85
CA HIS A 170 7.01 11.99 -3.09
C HIS A 170 5.96 11.90 -4.21
N LYS A 171 6.26 12.54 -5.35
CA LYS A 171 5.35 12.72 -6.47
C LYS A 171 5.47 11.61 -7.52
N HIS A 172 5.25 10.36 -7.13
CA HIS A 172 4.95 9.26 -8.06
C HIS A 172 3.54 8.73 -7.79
N SER A 173 2.82 8.36 -8.86
CA SER A 173 1.38 8.09 -8.81
C SER A 173 0.99 6.87 -7.96
N ASP A 174 1.92 5.96 -7.75
CA ASP A 174 1.78 4.78 -6.90
C ASP A 174 2.02 5.07 -5.40
N HIS A 175 2.30 6.33 -5.04
CA HIS A 175 2.47 6.80 -3.66
C HIS A 175 1.36 7.76 -3.19
N TYR A 176 0.40 8.12 -4.02
CA TYR A 176 -0.67 9.02 -3.58
C TYR A 176 -1.96 8.87 -4.36
N SER A 177 -3.04 9.35 -3.75
CA SER A 177 -4.33 9.57 -4.40
C SER A 177 -4.67 11.05 -4.34
N ASN A 178 -4.88 11.67 -5.51
CA ASN A 178 -5.30 13.06 -5.61
C ASN A 178 -6.64 13.30 -4.89
N ASP A 179 -7.58 12.37 -5.02
CA ASP A 179 -8.90 12.50 -4.42
C ASP A 179 -8.85 12.43 -2.90
N LEU A 180 -7.98 11.59 -2.33
CA LEU A 180 -7.73 11.56 -0.89
C LEU A 180 -7.06 12.86 -0.42
N ILE A 181 -6.01 13.32 -1.12
CA ILE A 181 -5.33 14.58 -0.78
C ILE A 181 -6.32 15.74 -0.78
N GLN A 182 -7.16 15.85 -1.81
CA GLN A 182 -8.16 16.92 -1.89
C GLN A 182 -9.18 16.81 -0.77
N ALA A 183 -9.71 15.60 -0.50
CA ALA A 183 -10.65 15.39 0.60
C ALA A 183 -10.05 15.72 1.98
N MET A 184 -8.76 15.46 2.19
CA MET A 184 -8.06 15.87 3.41
C MET A 184 -7.99 17.39 3.54
N PHE A 185 -7.64 18.10 2.45
CA PHE A 185 -7.64 19.57 2.44
C PHE A 185 -9.03 20.17 2.66
N ASP A 186 -10.06 19.60 2.04
CA ASP A 186 -11.44 20.05 2.20
C ASP A 186 -11.93 19.89 3.65
N LEU A 187 -11.45 18.87 4.36
CA LEU A 187 -11.69 18.64 5.78
C LEU A 187 -10.77 19.45 6.70
N GLY A 188 -9.84 20.25 6.16
CA GLY A 188 -8.87 21.02 6.94
C GLY A 188 -7.81 20.16 7.63
N LYS A 189 -7.63 18.90 7.22
CA LYS A 189 -6.69 17.96 7.83
C LYS A 189 -5.27 18.12 7.25
N PRO A 190 -4.21 17.89 8.06
CA PRO A 190 -2.84 17.98 7.59
C PRO A 190 -2.49 16.96 6.49
N VAL A 191 -1.82 17.43 5.45
CA VAL A 191 -1.17 16.57 4.43
C VAL A 191 0.31 16.94 4.35
N LEU A 192 1.16 16.07 4.89
CA LEU A 192 2.61 16.29 4.94
C LEU A 192 3.24 15.87 3.62
N SER A 193 4.02 16.75 3.01
CA SER A 193 4.79 16.45 1.79
C SER A 193 5.88 17.48 1.55
N ASN A 194 6.75 17.23 0.58
CA ASN A 194 7.69 18.23 0.09
C ASN A 194 7.21 18.97 -1.17
N TYR A 195 6.02 18.71 -1.72
CA TYR A 195 5.67 19.24 -3.05
C TYR A 195 4.21 19.67 -3.26
N LEU A 196 3.26 19.24 -2.43
CA LEU A 196 1.82 19.44 -2.73
C LEU A 196 1.38 20.90 -2.59
N LYS A 197 1.90 21.61 -1.59
CA LYS A 197 1.69 23.03 -1.38
C LYS A 197 3.04 23.75 -1.28
N ASP A 198 3.02 25.07 -1.34
CA ASP A 198 4.22 25.86 -1.06
C ASP A 198 4.54 25.88 0.45
N THR A 199 5.68 26.46 0.81
CA THR A 199 6.19 26.46 2.19
C THR A 199 5.41 27.38 3.15
N THR A 200 4.42 28.13 2.68
CA THR A 200 3.48 28.84 3.56
C THR A 200 2.48 27.89 4.21
N TYR A 201 2.25 26.71 3.60
CA TYR A 201 1.47 25.66 4.22
C TYR A 201 2.30 24.97 5.33
N PRO A 202 1.83 24.91 6.59
CA PRO A 202 2.62 24.43 7.72
C PRO A 202 3.18 23.02 7.58
N TYR A 203 2.53 22.18 6.78
CA TYR A 203 2.88 20.77 6.58
C TYR A 203 3.69 20.51 5.30
N THR A 204 4.23 21.57 4.68
CA THR A 204 5.23 21.45 3.62
C THR A 204 6.63 21.73 4.14
N ALA A 205 7.59 20.87 3.77
CA ALA A 205 9.02 21.09 3.99
C ALA A 205 9.85 20.64 2.79
N LYS A 206 10.90 21.41 2.46
CA LYS A 206 11.89 21.10 1.42
C LYS A 206 13.20 20.54 2.00
N GLY A 207 13.20 20.21 3.28
CA GLY A 207 14.35 19.74 4.06
C GLY A 207 13.87 19.21 5.41
N ASP A 208 14.80 19.10 6.36
CA ASP A 208 14.51 18.57 7.68
C ASP A 208 13.45 19.40 8.40
N LYS A 209 12.51 18.72 9.06
CA LYS A 209 11.46 19.37 9.86
C LYS A 209 10.91 18.43 10.90
N ASP A 210 10.52 19.02 12.02
CA ASP A 210 9.77 18.38 13.09
C ASP A 210 8.33 18.93 13.09
N TYR A 211 7.36 18.05 13.28
CA TYR A 211 5.95 18.38 13.41
C TYR A 211 5.37 17.74 14.67
N GLU A 212 4.32 18.36 15.19
CA GLU A 212 3.47 17.78 16.23
C GLU A 212 2.02 17.86 15.77
N ILE A 213 1.33 16.72 15.74
CA ILE A 213 -0.09 16.62 15.39
C ILE A 213 -0.75 15.76 16.46
N GLY A 214 -1.53 16.39 17.35
CA GLY A 214 -2.07 15.68 18.51
C GLY A 214 -0.94 15.10 19.36
N LYS A 215 -0.90 13.78 19.54
CA LYS A 215 0.18 13.08 20.27
C LYS A 215 1.32 12.60 19.38
N PHE A 216 1.20 12.74 18.07
CA PHE A 216 2.20 12.28 17.13
C PHE A 216 3.32 13.29 17.01
N LYS A 217 4.57 12.86 17.19
CA LYS A 217 5.75 13.64 16.88
C LYS A 217 6.38 13.08 15.62
N ILE A 218 6.52 13.92 14.61
CA ILE A 218 6.92 13.50 13.27
C ILE A 218 8.23 14.20 12.92
N LYS A 219 9.26 13.42 12.65
CA LYS A 219 10.55 13.89 12.16
C LYS A 219 10.68 13.54 10.69
N THR A 220 11.14 14.50 9.89
CA THR A 220 11.40 14.28 8.47
C THR A 220 12.81 14.70 8.08
N CYS A 221 13.34 14.00 7.09
CA CYS A 221 14.47 14.42 6.27
C CYS A 221 14.15 14.16 4.79
N ILE A 222 15.01 14.65 3.90
CA ILE A 222 14.83 14.55 2.45
C ILE A 222 15.98 13.75 1.82
N THR A 223 15.65 12.77 0.99
CA THR A 223 16.62 11.94 0.26
C THR A 223 16.40 12.01 -1.24
N ASP A 224 17.35 11.51 -2.02
CA ASP A 224 17.08 11.26 -3.44
C ASP A 224 16.17 10.02 -3.58
N HIS A 225 15.50 9.90 -4.73
CA HIS A 225 14.77 8.68 -5.12
C HIS A 225 15.73 7.61 -5.64
N ASN A 226 16.58 8.02 -6.57
CA ASN A 226 17.60 7.19 -7.22
C ASN A 226 18.78 8.07 -7.67
N ASN A 227 19.82 7.46 -8.22
CA ASN A 227 20.99 8.18 -8.75
C ASN A 227 20.77 8.77 -10.17
N ALA A 228 19.55 8.70 -10.71
CA ALA A 228 19.21 9.07 -12.09
C ALA A 228 18.53 10.47 -12.22
N GLY A 229 18.76 11.37 -11.26
CA GLY A 229 18.41 12.80 -11.39
C GLY A 229 17.21 13.28 -10.57
N LEU A 230 16.60 12.42 -9.74
CA LEU A 230 15.55 12.81 -8.79
C LEU A 230 16.15 13.11 -7.41
N SER A 231 16.93 14.18 -7.33
CA SER A 231 17.60 14.61 -6.10
C SER A 231 16.66 15.35 -5.15
N ASN A 232 16.83 15.15 -3.84
CA ASN A 232 15.99 15.74 -2.79
C ASN A 232 14.48 15.57 -3.05
N PHE A 233 14.09 14.38 -3.50
CA PHE A 233 12.77 14.10 -4.04
C PHE A 233 11.86 13.42 -3.02
N VAL A 234 12.42 12.57 -2.16
CA VAL A 234 11.68 11.73 -1.23
C VAL A 234 11.74 12.29 0.18
N THR A 235 10.58 12.42 0.82
CA THR A 235 10.47 12.74 2.24
C THR A 235 10.41 11.45 3.03
N VAL A 236 11.35 11.27 3.96
CA VAL A 236 11.32 10.16 4.93
C VAL A 236 10.53 10.63 6.15
N PHE A 237 9.65 9.78 6.68
CA PHE A 237 8.85 10.08 7.88
C PHE A 237 9.22 9.12 9.01
N SER A 238 9.62 9.65 10.15
CA SER A 238 9.74 8.92 11.43
C SER A 238 8.70 9.47 12.40
N ILE A 239 7.78 8.62 12.84
CA ILE A 239 6.56 9.01 13.56
C ILE A 239 6.56 8.30 14.92
N ASP A 240 6.82 9.05 15.98
CA ASP A 240 6.57 8.63 17.35
C ASP A 240 5.06 8.78 17.63
N CYS A 241 4.42 7.65 17.92
CA CYS A 241 2.98 7.53 18.14
C CYS A 241 2.53 7.90 19.55
N GLY A 242 3.44 8.39 20.40
CA GLY A 242 3.15 8.98 21.69
C GLY A 242 3.01 7.97 22.83
N GLU A 243 2.91 8.50 24.05
CA GLU A 243 3.00 7.73 25.29
C GLU A 243 1.91 6.65 25.43
N ASP A 244 0.72 6.87 24.86
CA ASP A 244 -0.39 5.90 24.88
C ASP A 244 -0.16 4.70 23.95
N THR A 245 0.94 4.68 23.21
CA THR A 245 1.44 3.50 22.49
C THR A 245 2.71 2.91 23.10
N GLY A 246 3.19 3.49 24.21
CA GLY A 246 4.54 3.20 24.74
C GLY A 246 5.65 3.89 23.94
N ASN A 247 5.34 5.00 23.24
CA ASN A 247 6.22 5.68 22.29
C ASN A 247 6.64 4.76 21.13
N PHE A 248 5.66 4.07 20.53
CA PHE A 248 5.88 3.27 19.33
C PHE A 248 6.33 4.17 18.17
N VAL A 249 7.50 3.90 17.61
CA VAL A 249 8.08 4.66 16.49
C VAL A 249 7.96 3.86 15.19
N PHE A 250 7.21 4.43 14.24
CA PHE A 250 7.03 3.91 12.88
C PHE A 250 7.81 4.78 11.90
N MET A 251 8.62 4.17 11.05
CA MET A 251 9.43 4.90 10.07
C MET A 251 9.18 4.38 8.65
N HIS A 252 8.97 5.29 7.72
CA HIS A 252 8.68 5.00 6.32
C HIS A 252 9.56 5.83 5.40
N VAL A 253 10.33 5.16 4.55
CA VAL A 253 11.38 5.82 3.77
C VAL A 253 10.96 6.19 2.35
N GLY A 254 9.73 5.84 1.95
CA GLY A 254 9.27 6.02 0.58
C GLY A 254 10.24 5.31 -0.38
N ASP A 255 10.50 5.97 -1.51
CA ASP A 255 11.42 5.44 -2.51
C ASP A 255 12.87 5.87 -2.34
N SER A 256 13.31 6.10 -1.10
CA SER A 256 14.67 6.58 -0.84
C SER A 256 15.76 5.77 -1.53
N ASN A 257 16.84 6.46 -1.91
CA ASN A 257 18.07 5.87 -2.44
C ASN A 257 18.94 5.16 -1.38
N TYR A 258 18.60 5.26 -0.09
CA TYR A 258 19.34 4.69 1.03
C TYR A 258 20.80 5.18 1.18
N LYS A 259 21.06 6.47 0.93
CA LYS A 259 22.36 7.10 1.28
C LYS A 259 22.32 7.60 2.72
N PRO A 260 23.08 7.03 3.66
CA PRO A 260 23.02 7.42 5.07
C PRO A 260 23.25 8.91 5.31
N GLU A 261 24.09 9.57 4.50
CA GLU A 261 24.39 10.99 4.64
C GLU A 261 23.17 11.91 4.48
N GLN A 262 22.06 11.41 3.91
CA GLN A 262 20.80 12.14 3.74
C GLN A 262 19.77 11.86 4.86
N TYR A 263 20.09 10.96 5.79
CA TYR A 263 19.23 10.56 6.92
C TYR A 263 19.60 11.37 8.17
N THR A 264 19.39 12.69 8.12
CA THR A 264 20.00 13.65 9.06
C THR A 264 19.14 13.99 10.28
N ASN A 265 17.81 13.91 10.18
CA ASN A 265 16.87 14.30 11.25
C ASN A 265 15.87 13.18 11.53
N LEU A 266 16.35 12.02 11.95
CA LEU A 266 15.53 10.85 12.21
C LEU A 266 15.90 10.23 13.57
N ALA A 267 15.00 9.43 14.12
CA ALA A 267 15.30 8.64 15.30
C ALA A 267 16.37 7.59 14.97
N SER A 268 17.36 7.43 15.86
CA SER A 268 18.41 6.40 15.70
C SER A 268 17.88 5.00 15.96
N HIS A 269 16.79 4.86 16.71
CA HIS A 269 16.06 3.62 16.96
C HIS A 269 14.61 3.79 16.53
N VAL A 270 14.05 2.76 15.91
CA VAL A 270 12.63 2.71 15.56
C VAL A 270 12.07 1.32 15.84
N ASN A 271 10.77 1.21 16.14
CA ASN A 271 10.18 -0.10 16.36
C ASN A 271 9.86 -0.80 15.05
N VAL A 272 9.33 -0.07 14.05
CA VAL A 272 9.01 -0.62 12.73
C VAL A 272 9.58 0.30 11.65
N LEU A 273 10.38 -0.27 10.76
CA LEU A 273 10.88 0.38 9.54
C LEU A 273 10.19 -0.21 8.30
N ILE A 274 9.75 0.67 7.41
CA ILE A 274 9.17 0.34 6.11
C ILE A 274 10.14 0.80 5.01
N PRO A 275 11.01 -0.08 4.50
CA PRO A 275 11.75 0.15 3.27
C PRO A 275 10.96 -0.31 2.05
N ARG A 276 11.23 0.33 0.90
CA ARG A 276 10.91 -0.28 -0.40
C ARG A 276 11.93 -1.35 -0.76
N TYR A 277 11.53 -2.31 -1.58
CA TYR A 277 12.49 -3.17 -2.29
C TYR A 277 13.44 -2.32 -3.16
N ALA A 278 14.74 -2.49 -2.97
CA ALA A 278 15.74 -1.78 -3.72
C ALA A 278 16.08 -2.48 -5.05
N PRO A 279 16.07 -1.74 -6.19
CA PRO A 279 16.51 -2.27 -7.48
C PRO A 279 17.91 -2.90 -7.41
N ASN A 280 18.83 -2.22 -6.72
CA ASN A 280 20.15 -2.77 -6.44
C ASN A 280 20.08 -3.62 -5.16
N ALA A 281 20.57 -4.85 -5.26
CA ALA A 281 20.48 -5.83 -4.19
C ALA A 281 21.09 -5.33 -2.86
N LEU A 282 20.29 -5.43 -1.79
CA LEU A 282 20.64 -5.13 -0.40
C LEU A 282 21.04 -3.67 -0.13
N THR A 283 20.67 -2.74 -1.01
CA THR A 283 20.92 -1.31 -0.80
C THR A 283 20.18 -0.78 0.44
N GLU A 284 19.06 -1.40 0.79
CA GLU A 284 18.29 -1.13 2.01
C GLU A 284 19.16 -1.24 3.27
N ASN A 285 20.15 -2.15 3.27
CA ASN A 285 21.04 -2.37 4.42
C ASN A 285 21.98 -1.18 4.71
N ASN A 286 22.16 -0.26 3.76
CA ASN A 286 23.04 0.90 3.96
C ASN A 286 22.58 1.77 5.13
N ILE A 287 21.27 1.85 5.35
CA ILE A 287 20.68 2.65 6.44
C ILE A 287 20.45 1.84 7.71
N LEU A 288 20.86 0.56 7.77
CA LEU A 288 20.67 -0.28 8.95
C LEU A 288 21.94 -0.35 9.79
N GLY A 289 21.84 0.03 11.05
CA GLY A 289 22.95 0.03 12.01
C GLY A 289 22.97 1.26 12.90
N SER A 290 24.05 1.42 13.65
CA SER A 290 24.21 2.48 14.66
C SER A 290 25.09 3.65 14.18
N GLY A 291 25.47 3.67 12.90
CA GLY A 291 26.30 4.71 12.30
C GLY A 291 25.55 6.02 12.04
N ALA A 292 26.28 7.07 11.64
CA ALA A 292 25.66 8.33 11.22
C ALA A 292 24.73 8.10 10.02
N GLY A 293 23.47 8.52 10.14
CA GLY A 293 22.47 8.31 9.09
C GLY A 293 21.90 6.89 9.00
N GLN A 294 22.28 6.02 9.94
CA GLN A 294 21.70 4.69 10.06
C GLN A 294 20.67 4.66 11.19
N VAL A 295 19.78 3.68 11.12
CA VAL A 295 18.72 3.41 12.09
C VAL A 295 18.78 1.95 12.53
N GLU A 296 18.49 1.72 13.81
CA GLU A 296 18.33 0.39 14.40
C GLU A 296 16.84 0.07 14.56
N PRO A 297 16.23 -0.67 13.61
CA PRO A 297 14.83 -1.09 13.73
C PRO A 297 14.69 -2.38 14.57
N ASP A 298 13.64 -2.46 15.39
CA ASP A 298 13.24 -3.74 16.01
C ASP A 298 12.65 -4.69 14.96
N TYR A 299 11.92 -4.16 13.98
CA TYR A 299 11.26 -4.89 12.89
C TYR A 299 11.38 -4.15 11.56
N VAL A 300 11.53 -4.91 10.48
CA VAL A 300 11.43 -4.40 9.10
C VAL A 300 10.24 -5.05 8.39
N LEU A 301 9.38 -4.23 7.79
CA LEU A 301 8.31 -4.71 6.92
C LEU A 301 8.63 -4.30 5.47
N LEU A 302 9.28 -5.20 4.74
CA LEU A 302 9.69 -4.97 3.36
C LEU A 302 8.46 -4.77 2.48
N SER A 303 8.39 -3.60 1.84
CA SER A 303 7.23 -3.14 1.09
C SER A 303 7.61 -2.71 -0.33
N HIS A 304 6.67 -2.09 -1.03
CA HIS A 304 6.79 -1.74 -2.45
C HIS A 304 6.92 -3.00 -3.33
N ILE A 305 6.05 -3.97 -3.05
CA ILE A 305 6.03 -5.30 -3.69
C ILE A 305 4.73 -5.45 -4.45
N LEU A 306 4.80 -6.14 -5.60
CA LEU A 306 3.65 -6.46 -6.43
C LEU A 306 2.81 -5.25 -6.89
N GLU A 307 3.46 -4.10 -7.08
CA GLU A 307 2.82 -2.90 -7.65
C GLU A 307 2.31 -3.22 -9.07
N LEU A 308 1.00 -3.23 -9.23
CA LEU A 308 0.29 -3.72 -10.41
C LEU A 308 0.35 -2.76 -11.60
N ALA A 309 0.69 -1.48 -11.42
CA ALA A 309 0.88 -0.53 -12.51
C ALA A 309 2.26 -0.61 -13.17
N HIS A 310 3.19 -1.38 -12.60
CA HIS A 310 4.45 -1.75 -13.23
C HIS A 310 4.30 -2.99 -14.13
N ALA A 311 4.92 -2.95 -15.31
CA ALA A 311 4.76 -3.98 -16.34
C ALA A 311 5.33 -5.36 -15.95
N GLY A 312 6.37 -5.38 -15.11
CA GLY A 312 7.08 -6.59 -14.75
C GLY A 312 8.21 -6.32 -13.77
N VAL A 313 8.97 -7.37 -13.44
CA VAL A 313 10.08 -7.30 -12.48
C VAL A 313 11.16 -6.31 -12.93
N ASP A 314 11.45 -6.25 -14.24
CA ASP A 314 12.43 -5.31 -14.81
C ASP A 314 11.97 -3.84 -14.67
N GLU A 315 10.67 -3.64 -14.52
CA GLU A 315 10.00 -2.36 -14.29
C GLU A 315 9.57 -2.16 -12.83
N SER A 316 10.16 -2.90 -11.89
CA SER A 316 9.94 -2.78 -10.43
C SER A 316 8.64 -3.40 -9.88
N ARG A 317 7.95 -4.27 -10.64
CA ARG A 317 6.93 -5.17 -10.10
C ARG A 317 7.57 -6.38 -9.42
N TRP A 318 8.22 -6.14 -8.29
CA TRP A 318 8.91 -7.20 -7.55
C TRP A 318 7.94 -8.29 -7.12
N SER A 319 8.31 -9.55 -7.35
CA SER A 319 7.46 -10.69 -6.99
C SER A 319 7.49 -10.96 -5.49
N LEU A 320 6.46 -11.65 -4.98
CA LEU A 320 6.39 -12.07 -3.59
C LEU A 320 7.52 -13.02 -3.20
N ASP A 321 7.94 -13.91 -4.12
CA ASP A 321 9.08 -14.81 -3.89
C ASP A 321 10.40 -14.04 -3.75
N MET A 322 10.63 -13.04 -4.62
CA MET A 322 11.80 -12.16 -4.51
C MET A 322 11.78 -11.35 -3.21
N ALA A 323 10.61 -10.89 -2.79
CA ALA A 323 10.46 -10.17 -1.52
C ALA A 323 10.81 -11.06 -0.32
N LEU A 324 10.33 -12.30 -0.28
CA LEU A 324 10.66 -13.26 0.77
C LEU A 324 12.16 -13.59 0.81
N GLU A 325 12.77 -13.78 -0.36
CA GLU A 325 14.22 -13.97 -0.45
C GLU A 325 14.98 -12.75 0.04
N ARG A 326 14.58 -11.54 -0.39
CA ARG A 326 15.19 -10.27 0.03
C ARG A 326 15.08 -10.07 1.54
N ALA A 327 13.90 -10.30 2.11
CA ALA A 327 13.66 -10.18 3.53
C ALA A 327 14.62 -11.03 4.36
N SER A 328 14.94 -12.25 3.90
CA SER A 328 15.90 -13.15 4.58
C SER A 328 17.35 -12.65 4.63
N LYS A 329 17.67 -11.58 3.90
CA LYS A 329 19.03 -11.03 3.72
C LYS A 329 19.17 -9.59 4.24
N ILE A 330 18.08 -8.99 4.72
CA ILE A 330 18.13 -7.66 5.32
C ILE A 330 18.79 -7.76 6.70
N ASN A 331 19.59 -6.75 7.06
CA ASN A 331 20.35 -6.69 8.33
C ASN A 331 19.45 -6.36 9.54
N CYS A 332 18.32 -7.05 9.66
CA CYS A 332 17.40 -7.04 10.78
C CYS A 332 16.78 -8.43 10.87
N GLU A 333 16.98 -9.15 11.97
CA GLU A 333 16.50 -10.54 12.11
C GLU A 333 14.97 -10.65 11.93
N GLN A 334 14.25 -9.61 12.35
CA GLN A 334 12.80 -9.53 12.33
C GLN A 334 12.30 -8.81 11.06
N THR A 335 12.72 -9.31 9.90
CA THR A 335 12.29 -8.79 8.59
C THR A 335 11.19 -9.65 7.98
N TYR A 336 10.07 -9.02 7.61
CA TYR A 336 8.87 -9.71 7.11
C TYR A 336 8.30 -9.04 5.86
N VAL A 337 7.50 -9.80 5.12
CA VAL A 337 6.77 -9.34 3.93
C VAL A 337 5.27 -9.42 4.21
N PRO A 338 4.63 -8.32 4.66
CA PRO A 338 3.19 -8.23 4.73
C PRO A 338 2.58 -8.16 3.32
N MET A 339 1.30 -8.47 3.24
CA MET A 339 0.50 -8.41 2.03
C MET A 339 -0.81 -7.64 2.27
N TRP A 340 -1.45 -7.21 1.19
CA TRP A 340 -2.58 -6.29 1.22
C TRP A 340 -3.73 -6.76 2.14
N GLY A 341 -4.22 -5.85 2.97
CA GLY A 341 -5.29 -6.11 3.94
C GLY A 341 -4.83 -6.77 5.24
N GLU A 342 -3.56 -7.17 5.36
CA GLU A 342 -3.04 -7.71 6.61
C GLU A 342 -2.94 -6.63 7.70
N LYS A 343 -3.24 -7.05 8.93
CA LYS A 343 -3.17 -6.23 10.14
C LYS A 343 -2.07 -6.78 11.03
N LEU A 344 -1.13 -5.94 11.42
CA LEU A 344 -0.19 -6.21 12.50
C LEU A 344 -0.55 -5.36 13.72
N VAL A 345 -0.23 -5.87 14.91
CA VAL A 345 -0.49 -5.16 16.16
C VAL A 345 0.79 -5.02 16.97
N TRP A 346 1.22 -3.78 17.18
CA TRP A 346 2.21 -3.48 18.19
C TRP A 346 1.56 -3.59 19.57
N LYS A 347 2.07 -4.48 20.42
CA LYS A 347 1.59 -4.67 21.80
C LYS A 347 2.69 -5.30 22.64
N ASN A 348 2.83 -4.85 23.89
CA ASN A 348 3.83 -5.36 24.83
C ASN A 348 5.27 -5.28 24.29
N ASN A 349 5.61 -4.16 23.64
CA ASN A 349 6.91 -3.92 23.01
C ASN A 349 7.29 -4.95 21.94
N LYS A 350 6.30 -5.52 21.25
CA LYS A 350 6.49 -6.49 20.17
C LYS A 350 5.45 -6.31 19.08
N LEU A 351 5.82 -6.66 17.85
CA LEU A 351 4.90 -6.79 16.74
C LEU A 351 4.25 -8.18 16.78
N ASN A 352 2.94 -8.24 16.57
CA ASN A 352 2.12 -9.47 16.60
C ASN A 352 1.27 -9.62 15.34
#